data_AF-A0A382W5S1-F1
#
_entry.id   AF-A0A382W5S1-F1
#
_cell.length_a   1.000
_cell.length_b   1.000
_cell.length_c   1.000
_cell.angle_alpha   90.00
_cell.angle_beta   90.00
_cell.angle_gamma   90.00
#
_symmetry.space_group_name_H-M   'P 1'
#
loop_
_entity.id
_entity.type
_entity.pdbx_description
1 polymer ?
#
loop_
_entity_poly.entity_id
_entity_poly.type
_entity_poly.pdbx_seq_one_letter_code
_entity_poly.pdbx_strand_id
1 'polypeptide(L)'
;MNRARERVSRPIVILSITAIAMSVLILANQTTAASETQRIADEHFTGGGPTVITSDDITTVRVRVDAGARSDWHSHTWGQLLLVEQG
;
A
#
# COMPACT_ATOMS: atom_id res chain seq x y z
N MET A 1 -27.20 -26.59 39.36
CA MET A 1 -27.01 -25.83 38.11
C MET A 1 -25.61 -26.10 37.57
N ASN A 2 -25.44 -27.08 36.68
CA ASN A 2 -24.15 -27.37 36.04
C ASN A 2 -24.15 -26.80 34.63
N ARG A 3 -23.39 -25.72 34.38
CA ARG A 3 -23.12 -25.26 33.02
C ARG A 3 -22.13 -26.25 32.39
N ALA A 4 -22.61 -27.08 31.48
CA ALA A 4 -21.76 -27.88 30.62
C ALA A 4 -20.84 -26.92 29.84
N ARG A 5 -19.54 -27.04 30.06
CA ARG A 5 -18.52 -26.26 29.35
C ARG A 5 -18.43 -26.85 27.95
N GLU A 6 -19.04 -26.23 26.96
CA GLU A 6 -18.88 -26.63 25.56
C GLU A 6 -17.39 -26.66 25.23
N ARG A 7 -16.85 -27.86 25.00
CA ARG A 7 -15.48 -28.03 24.54
C ARG A 7 -15.48 -27.65 23.07
N VAL A 8 -15.03 -26.44 22.77
CA VAL A 8 -14.72 -26.03 21.39
C VAL A 8 -13.81 -27.10 20.78
N SER A 9 -14.22 -27.66 19.65
CA SER A 9 -13.49 -28.76 19.04
C SER A 9 -12.14 -28.26 18.52
N ARG A 10 -11.08 -29.06 18.73
CA ARG A 10 -9.72 -28.77 18.23
C ARG A 10 -9.69 -28.34 16.74
N PRO A 11 -10.47 -28.93 15.82
CA PRO A 11 -10.50 -28.45 14.44
C PRO A 11 -11.04 -27.03 14.30
N ILE A 12 -12.05 -26.62 15.08
CA ILE A 12 -12.58 -25.25 15.07
C ILE A 12 -11.49 -24.27 15.52
N VAL A 13 -10.76 -24.59 16.58
CA VAL A 13 -9.66 -23.73 17.08
C VAL A 13 -8.57 -23.55 16.03
N ILE A 14 -8.16 -24.63 15.35
CA ILE A 14 -7.14 -24.59 14.31
C ILE A 14 -7.61 -23.73 13.12
N LEU A 15 -8.85 -23.93 12.66
CA LEU A 15 -9.42 -23.18 11.55
C LEU A 15 -9.47 -21.67 11.85
N SER A 16 -9.86 -21.29 13.08
CA SER A 16 -9.87 -19.90 13.52
C SER A 16 -8.47 -19.27 13.49
N ILE A 17 -7.46 -19.98 13.97
CA ILE A 17 -6.07 -19.48 13.98
C ILE A 17 -5.55 -19.31 12.55
N THR A 18 -5.81 -20.28 11.67
CA THR A 18 -5.39 -20.21 10.26
C THR A 18 -6.09 -19.06 9.54
N ALA A 19 -7.38 -18.84 9.76
CA ALA A 19 -8.13 -17.74 9.16
C ALA A 19 -7.59 -16.37 9.61
N ILE A 20 -7.25 -16.22 10.90
CA ILE A 20 -6.64 -14.99 11.42
C ILE A 20 -5.26 -14.77 10.79
N ALA A 21 -4.41 -15.81 10.76
CA ALA A 21 -3.08 -15.71 10.17
C ALA A 21 -3.12 -15.32 8.68
N MET A 22 -4.02 -15.92 7.90
CA MET A 22 -4.26 -15.56 6.51
C MET A 22 -4.75 -14.12 6.37
N SER A 23 -5.68 -13.69 7.21
CA SER A 23 -6.20 -12.32 7.19
C SER A 23 -5.12 -11.28 7.49
N VAL A 24 -4.24 -11.57 8.45
CA VAL A 24 -3.07 -10.73 8.78
C VAL A 24 -2.10 -10.68 7.60
N LEU A 25 -1.82 -11.80 6.95
CA LEU A 25 -0.92 -11.86 5.80
C LEU A 25 -1.46 -11.06 4.61
N ILE A 26 -2.77 -11.19 4.33
CA ILE A 26 -3.45 -10.44 3.26
C ILE A 26 -3.44 -8.93 3.55
N LEU A 27 -3.66 -8.53 4.80
CA LEU A 27 -3.63 -7.12 5.18
C LEU A 27 -2.20 -6.55 5.11
N ALA A 28 -1.21 -7.29 5.60
CA ALA A 28 0.20 -6.88 5.52
C ALA A 28 0.64 -6.65 4.07
N ASN A 29 0.31 -7.56 3.15
CA ASN A 29 0.69 -7.42 1.74
C ASN A 29 0.02 -6.21 1.05
N GLN A 30 -1.22 -5.85 1.41
CA GLN A 30 -1.86 -4.65 0.87
C GLN A 30 -1.23 -3.36 1.40
N THR A 31 -0.78 -3.36 2.66
CA THR A 31 -0.14 -2.18 3.26
C THR A 31 1.22 -1.87 2.65
N THR A 32 2.00 -2.87 2.20
CA THR A 32 3.36 -2.65 1.68
C THR A 32 3.38 -1.85 0.38
N ALA A 33 2.47 -2.13 -0.56
CA ALA A 33 2.40 -1.42 -1.84
C ALA A 33 1.93 0.05 -1.68
N ALA A 34 0.96 0.28 -0.78
CA ALA A 34 0.49 1.62 -0.47
C ALA A 34 1.52 2.45 0.32
N SER A 35 2.26 1.81 1.23
CA SER A 35 3.25 2.48 2.09
C SER A 35 4.48 2.95 1.29
N GLU A 36 4.96 2.15 0.34
CA GLU A 36 6.11 2.54 -0.50
C GLU A 36 5.77 3.74 -1.39
N THR A 37 4.52 3.81 -1.85
CA THR A 37 3.98 4.92 -2.64
C THR A 37 3.92 6.22 -1.82
N GLN A 38 3.41 6.14 -0.60
CA GLN A 38 3.37 7.26 0.35
C GLN A 38 4.78 7.71 0.76
N ARG A 39 5.75 6.79 0.81
CA ARG A 39 7.13 7.10 1.15
C ARG A 39 7.81 7.95 0.05
N ILE A 40 7.71 7.54 -1.21
CA ILE A 40 8.30 8.28 -2.36
C ILE A 40 7.66 9.67 -2.49
N ALA A 41 6.36 9.74 -2.22
CA ALA A 41 5.60 10.98 -2.15
C ALA A 41 6.15 11.97 -1.12
N ASP A 42 6.24 11.53 0.13
CA ASP A 42 6.65 12.35 1.26
C ASP A 42 8.14 12.72 1.17
N GLU A 43 8.95 11.90 0.50
CA GLU A 43 10.39 12.13 0.31
C GLU A 43 10.73 13.07 -0.84
N HIS A 44 9.88 13.22 -1.87
CA HIS A 44 10.26 13.92 -3.09
C HIS A 44 9.30 15.01 -3.54
N PHE A 45 8.13 15.16 -2.93
CA PHE A 45 7.15 16.18 -3.31
C PHE A 45 6.54 16.88 -2.10
N THR A 46 6.36 18.19 -2.21
CA THR A 46 5.56 18.98 -1.27
C THR A 46 4.10 19.02 -1.75
N GLY A 47 3.12 19.00 -0.84
CA GLY A 47 1.70 19.11 -1.21
C GLY A 47 0.96 17.79 -1.48
N GLY A 48 1.51 16.66 -1.05
CA GLY A 48 0.85 15.34 -1.12
C GLY A 48 1.42 14.41 -2.18
N GLY A 49 1.04 13.13 -2.09
CA GLY A 49 1.75 12.05 -2.76
C GLY A 49 1.18 11.52 -4.07
N PRO A 50 2.00 10.95 -4.97
CA PRO A 50 1.57 10.08 -6.05
C PRO A 50 0.53 9.03 -5.65
N THR A 51 -0.41 8.80 -6.56
CA THR A 51 -1.14 7.54 -6.65
C THR A 51 -0.47 6.68 -7.72
N VAL A 52 0.09 5.55 -7.33
CA VAL A 52 0.70 4.61 -8.27
C VAL A 52 -0.39 3.81 -8.96
N ILE A 53 -0.35 3.79 -10.30
CA ILE A 53 -1.21 2.94 -11.13
C ILE A 53 -0.25 1.98 -11.82
N THR A 54 0.03 0.85 -11.15
CA THR A 54 1.07 -0.09 -11.59
C THR A 54 0.72 -0.78 -12.91
N SER A 55 1.73 -1.02 -13.74
CA SER A 55 1.74 -1.98 -14.84
C SER A 55 3.03 -2.81 -14.70
N ASP A 56 2.98 -4.11 -14.96
CA ASP A 56 4.10 -5.03 -14.71
C ASP A 56 5.38 -4.67 -15.51
N ASP A 57 5.20 -4.02 -16.66
CA ASP A 57 6.31 -3.61 -17.55
C ASP A 57 6.71 -2.13 -17.44
N ILE A 58 5.87 -1.28 -16.83
CA ILE A 58 6.08 0.17 -16.77
C ILE A 58 5.53 0.71 -15.44
N THR A 59 6.43 1.21 -14.59
CA THR A 59 6.03 1.96 -13.39
C THR A 59 5.40 3.28 -13.82
N THR A 60 4.07 3.31 -13.90
CA THR A 60 3.30 4.52 -14.15
C THR A 60 2.84 5.11 -12.82
N VAL A 61 3.09 6.40 -12.66
CA VAL A 61 2.76 7.12 -11.43
C VAL A 61 1.96 8.35 -11.82
N ARG A 62 0.80 8.54 -11.19
CA ARG A 62 0.01 9.76 -11.32
C ARG A 62 0.23 10.62 -10.08
N VAL A 63 0.75 11.83 -10.29
CA VAL A 63 1.02 12.79 -9.20
C VAL A 63 0.07 13.97 -9.35
N ARG A 64 -0.56 14.38 -8.25
CA ARG A 64 -1.20 15.70 -8.15
C ARG A 64 -0.27 16.63 -7.40
N VAL A 65 0.00 17.79 -7.97
CA VAL A 65 0.88 18.80 -7.40
C VAL A 65 0.03 20.01 -7.01
N ASP A 66 -0.01 20.35 -5.73
CA ASP A 66 -0.78 21.51 -5.25
C ASP A 66 -0.11 22.85 -5.61
N ALA A 67 -0.86 23.94 -5.61
CA ALA A 67 -0.32 25.25 -5.96
C ALA A 67 0.83 25.66 -5.02
N GLY A 68 2.00 25.98 -5.59
CA GLY A 68 3.20 26.34 -4.83
C GLY A 68 4.05 25.15 -4.37
N ALA A 69 3.64 23.92 -4.67
CA ALA A 69 4.44 22.73 -4.45
C ALA A 69 5.69 22.68 -5.35
N ARG A 70 6.65 21.88 -4.91
CA ARG A 70 7.96 21.65 -5.51
C ARG A 70 8.36 20.20 -5.34
N SER A 71 9.10 19.68 -6.31
CA SER A 71 9.82 18.42 -6.20
C SER A 71 11.24 18.65 -5.67
N ASP A 72 11.78 17.66 -4.97
CA ASP A 72 13.19 17.63 -4.61
C ASP A 72 14.06 17.41 -5.85
N TRP A 73 15.26 17.97 -5.81
CA TRP A 73 16.24 17.80 -6.90
C TRP A 73 16.82 16.39 -6.89
N HIS A 74 16.63 15.64 -7.98
CA HIS A 74 17.17 14.29 -8.14
C HIS A 74 17.41 13.96 -9.63
N SER A 75 17.92 12.75 -9.90
CA SER A 75 18.21 12.29 -11.26
C SER A 75 17.70 10.86 -11.48
N HIS A 76 17.45 10.49 -12.73
CA HIS A 76 17.02 9.14 -13.10
C HIS A 76 18.05 8.46 -14.00
N THR A 77 18.43 7.22 -13.64
CA THR A 77 19.41 6.43 -14.41
C THR A 77 18.88 5.98 -15.78
N TRP A 78 17.57 5.73 -15.90
CA TRP A 78 16.93 5.18 -17.11
C TRP A 78 16.09 6.21 -17.89
N GLY A 79 16.07 7.46 -17.43
CA GLY A 79 15.18 8.51 -17.94
C GLY A 79 13.77 8.45 -17.36
N GLN A 80 12.97 9.47 -17.67
CA GLN A 80 11.58 9.61 -17.22
C GLN A 80 10.75 10.22 -18.35
N LEU A 81 9.54 9.70 -18.56
CA LEU A 81 8.54 10.32 -19.41
C LEU A 81 7.50 11.00 -18.52
N LEU A 82 7.21 12.27 -18.81
CA LEU A 82 6.21 13.05 -18.11
C LEU A 82 5.04 13.38 -19.05
N LEU A 83 3.83 13.13 -18.58
CA LEU A 83 2.59 13.53 -19.25
C LEU A 83 1.84 14.49 -18.32
N VAL A 84 1.63 15.73 -18.78
CA VAL A 84 0.77 16.67 -18.08
C VAL A 84 -0.68 16.35 -18.43
N GLU A 85 -1.42 15.79 -17.47
CA GLU A 85 -2.84 15.47 -17.65
C GLU A 85 -3.75 16.69 -17.41
N GLN A 86 -3.39 17.54 -16.44
CA GLN A 86 -4.15 18.72 -16.00
C GLN A 86 -3.17 19.78 -15.45
N GLY A 87 -3.50 21.06 -15.58
CA GLY A 87 -2.67 22.18 -15.08
C GLY A 87 -3.04 23.51 -15.70
#